data_AF-A0A816D9R3-F1
#
_entry.id   AF-A0A816D9R3-F1
#
_cell.length_a   1.000
_cell.length_b   1.000
_cell.length_c   1.000
_cell.angle_alpha   90.00
_cell.angle_beta   90.00
_cell.angle_gamma   90.00
#
_symmetry.space_group_name_H-M   'P 1'
#
loop_
_entity.id
_entity.type
_entity.pdbx_description
1 polymer ?
#
loop_
_entity_poly.entity_id
_entity_poly.type
_entity_poly.pdbx_seq_one_letter_code
_entity_poly.pdbx_strand_id
1 'polypeptide(L)' 'MNKEIYDNQYLENVHLMTTNNKFRELHTLLDYDTTCRSDFKCYADDFIHLTVKTALDHLPHVPYEVMTPPGNCFQG' A
#
# COMPACT_ATOMS: atom_id res chain seq x y z
N MET A 1 15.65 -10.63 21.99
CA MET A 1 14.79 -11.69 21.44
C MET A 1 14.91 -11.62 19.92
N ASN A 2 15.63 -12.59 19.38
CA ASN A 2 15.82 -13.06 17.99
C ASN A 2 15.95 -12.06 16.83
N LYS A 3 17.22 -11.84 16.49
CA LYS A 3 17.77 -11.21 15.28
C LYS A 3 17.91 -12.26 14.16
N GLU A 4 16.83 -12.98 13.84
CA GLU A 4 16.84 -14.12 12.88
C GLU A 4 15.69 -14.07 11.84
N ILE A 5 15.47 -12.91 11.21
CA ILE A 5 14.64 -12.83 9.99
C ILE A 5 15.39 -12.01 8.94
N TYR A 6 16.60 -12.44 8.60
CA TYR A 6 17.43 -11.80 7.55
C TYR A 6 17.89 -12.80 6.48
N ASP A 7 17.02 -13.76 6.15
CA ASP A 7 17.16 -14.52 4.90
C ASP A 7 15.94 -14.20 4.02
N ASN A 8 16.00 -13.03 3.38
CA ASN A 8 14.95 -12.47 2.52
C ASN A 8 14.92 -13.21 1.16
N GLN A 9 14.59 -14.51 1.16
CA GLN A 9 13.97 -15.11 -0.01
C GLN A 9 12.46 -15.18 0.23
N TYR A 10 11.80 -14.05 -0.04
CA TYR A 10 10.36 -14.05 -0.22
C TYR A 10 10.00 -15.07 -1.33
N LEU A 11 8.85 -15.74 -1.17
CA LEU A 11 8.32 -16.62 -2.22
C LEU A 11 8.22 -15.84 -3.54
N GLU A 12 8.45 -16.50 -4.67
CA GLU A 12 8.55 -15.89 -6.01
C GLU A 12 7.39 -14.94 -6.37
N ASN A 13 6.19 -15.20 -5.84
CA ASN A 13 4.97 -14.43 -6.10
C ASN A 13 4.51 -13.57 -4.92
N VAL A 14 5.38 -13.32 -3.93
CA VAL A 14 5.08 -12.46 -2.78
C VAL A 14 5.75 -11.12 -2.96
N HIS A 15 4.93 -10.07 -3.08
CA HIS A 15 5.38 -8.69 -3.12
C HIS A 15 5.33 -8.09 -1.72
N LEU A 16 6.48 -7.80 -1.14
CA LEU A 16 6.54 -7.05 0.11
C LEU A 16 6.26 -5.58 -0.18
N MET A 17 5.23 -5.05 0.47
CA MET A 17 4.91 -3.63 0.38
C MET A 17 5.93 -2.79 1.15
N THR A 18 6.32 -1.66 0.58
CA THR A 18 7.20 -0.71 1.28
C THR A 18 6.50 -0.18 2.53
N THR A 19 7.04 -0.52 3.70
CA THR A 19 6.53 -0.09 4.99
C THR A 19 6.77 1.42 5.18
N ASN A 20 5.81 2.24 4.78
CA ASN A 20 5.82 3.67 5.07
C ASN A 20 5.21 3.96 6.46
N ASN A 21 5.41 5.19 6.97
CA ASN A 21 4.89 5.57 8.30
C ASN A 21 3.37 5.43 8.41
N LYS A 22 2.63 5.61 7.30
CA LYS A 22 1.16 5.49 7.29
C LYS A 22 0.70 4.05 7.44
N PHE A 23 1.33 3.10 6.75
CA PHE A 23 1.06 1.67 6.91
C PHE A 23 1.33 1.21 8.34
N ARG A 24 2.43 1.68 8.95
CA ARG A 24 2.76 1.36 10.35
C ARG A 24 1.74 1.91 11.32
N GLU A 25 1.31 3.16 11.14
CA GLU A 25 0.28 3.79 11.96
C GLU A 25 -1.04 3.00 11.88
N LEU A 26 -1.53 2.74 10.66
CA LEU A 26 -2.79 2.00 10.45
C LEU A 26 -2.71 0.59 11.01
N HIS A 27 -1.61 -0.13 10.79
CA HIS A 27 -1.41 -1.46 11.36
C HIS A 27 -1.44 -1.42 12.90
N THR A 28 -0.79 -0.42 13.51
CA THR A 28 -0.80 -0.26 14.97
C THR A 28 -2.21 0.00 15.50
N LEU A 29 -2.98 0.86 14.82
CA LEU A 29 -4.36 1.18 15.23
C LEU A 29 -5.31 -0.02 15.05
N LEU A 30 -5.08 -0.85 14.03
CA LEU A 30 -5.87 -2.07 13.78
C LEU A 30 -5.57 -3.18 14.77
N ASP A 31 -4.33 -3.29 15.25
CA ASP A 31 -3.88 -4.31 16.21
C ASP A 31 -4.17 -3.92 17.67
N TYR A 32 -4.60 -2.68 17.90
CA TYR A 32 -4.88 -2.17 19.25
C TYR A 32 -6.28 -2.59 19.72
N ASP A 33 -6.34 -3.35 20.81
CA ASP A 33 -7.56 -3.97 21.34
C ASP A 33 -8.63 -2.99 21.83
N THR A 34 -8.22 -1.78 22.22
CA THR A 34 -9.15 -0.73 22.67
C THR A 34 -9.69 0.14 21.53
N THR A 35 -9.29 -0.11 20.27
CA THR A 35 -9.84 0.59 19.12
C THR A 35 -11.33 0.29 19.00
N CYS A 36 -12.17 1.33 18.99
CA CYS A 36 -13.60 1.14 18.92
C CYS A 36 -14.02 0.63 17.52
N ARG A 37 -15.17 -0.04 17.43
CA ARG A 37 -15.62 -0.68 16.18
C ARG A 37 -15.73 0.28 14.99
N SER A 38 -16.17 1.52 15.21
CA SER A 38 -16.27 2.51 14.13
C SER A 38 -14.90 2.90 13.61
N ASP A 39 -13.95 3.15 14.51
CA ASP A 39 -12.59 3.54 14.15
C ASP A 39 -11.86 2.39 13.46
N PHE A 40 -12.02 1.16 13.96
CA PHE A 40 -11.51 -0.04 13.30
C PHE A 40 -12.02 -0.13 11.86
N LYS A 41 -13.33 0.08 11.64
CA LYS A 41 -13.90 0.03 10.28
C LYS A 41 -13.29 1.11 9.38
N CYS A 42 -13.12 2.33 9.88
CA CYS A 42 -12.50 3.42 9.13
C CYS A 42 -11.04 3.12 8.78
N TYR A 43 -10.22 2.70 9.75
CA TYR A 43 -8.80 2.39 9.52
C TYR A 43 -8.60 1.17 8.63
N ALA A 44 -9.49 0.17 8.72
CA ALA A 44 -9.43 -1.01 7.87
C ALA A 44 -9.72 -0.65 6.41
N ASP A 45 -10.68 0.25 6.16
CA ASP A 45 -10.99 0.73 4.81
C ASP A 45 -9.79 1.45 4.18
N ASP A 46 -9.14 2.34 4.95
CA ASP A 46 -7.92 3.03 4.53
C ASP A 46 -6.76 2.04 4.27
N PHE A 47 -6.60 1.05 5.14
CA PHE A 47 -5.55 0.03 5.00
C PHE A 47 -5.76 -0.83 3.74
N ILE A 48 -7.00 -1.26 3.49
CA ILE A 48 -7.37 -2.01 2.29
C ILE A 48 -7.16 -1.15 1.05
N HIS A 49 -7.58 0.12 1.06
CA HIS A 49 -7.41 1.03 -0.07
C HIS A 49 -5.94 1.16 -0.47
N LEU A 50 -5.07 1.42 0.51
CA LEU A 50 -3.62 1.54 0.26
C LEU A 50 -3.01 0.21 -0.22
N THR A 51 -3.44 -0.91 0.36
CA THR A 51 -2.99 -2.26 -0.03
C THR A 51 -3.34 -2.55 -1.49
N VAL A 52 -4.60 -2.33 -1.88
CA VAL A 52 -5.06 -2.52 -3.25
C VAL A 52 -4.35 -1.55 -4.19
N LYS A 53 -4.17 -0.28 -3.81
CA LYS A 53 -3.46 0.70 -4.65
C LYS A 53 -2.04 0.25 -4.98
N THR A 54 -1.30 -0.26 -3.99
CA THR A 54 0.06 -0.78 -4.22
C THR A 54 0.03 -2.07 -5.04
N ALA A 55 -0.96 -2.94 -4.83
CA ALA A 55 -1.10 -4.15 -5.64
C ALA A 55 -1.37 -3.84 -7.12
N LEU A 56 -2.15 -2.78 -7.41
CA LEU A 56 -2.43 -2.35 -8.78
C LEU A 56 -1.17 -1.86 -9.52
N ASP A 57 -0.16 -1.35 -8.81
CA ASP A 57 1.11 -0.90 -9.41
C ASP A 57 1.93 -2.07 -9.98
N HIS A 58 1.63 -3.32 -9.60
CA HIS A 58 2.26 -4.52 -10.15
C HIS A 58 1.58 -5.03 -11.44
N LEU A 59 0.46 -4.42 -11.85
CA LEU A 59 -0.18 -4.77 -13.12
C LEU A 59 0.59 -4.16 -14.31
N PRO A 60 0.59 -4.84 -15.47
CA PRO A 60 1.18 -4.28 -16.68
C PRO A 60 0.41 -3.02 -17.10
N HIS A 61 1.14 -1.94 -17.35
CA HIS A 61 0.61 -0.68 -17.88
C HIS A 61 1.36 -0.31 -19.17
N VAL A 62 0.71 0.47 -20.01
CA VAL A 62 1.25 0.91 -21.31
C VAL A 62 1.37 2.44 -21.26
N PRO A 63 2.50 3.03 -21.70
CA PRO A 63 2.65 4.49 -21.77
C PRO A 63 1.53 5.11 -22.60
N TYR A 64 0.99 6.23 -22.14
CA TYR A 64 -0.10 6.92 -22.83
C TYR A 64 0.06 8.43 -22.77
N GLU A 65 0.07 9.06 -23.95
CA GLU A 65 0.18 10.51 -24.08
C GLU A 65 -1.21 11.16 -24.03
N VAL A 66 -1.37 12.17 -23.17
CA VAL A 66 -2.60 12.97 -23.11
C VAL A 66 -2.31 14.45 -23.27
N MET A 67 -3.18 15.12 -24.02
CA MET A 67 -3.20 16.58 -24.05
C MET A 67 -3.94 17.11 -22.83
N THR A 68 -3.21 17.84 -21.98
CA THR A 68 -3.77 18.52 -20.82
C THR A 68 -4.59 19.74 -21.25
N PRO A 69 -5.58 20.20 -20.46
CA PRO A 69 -6.39 21.40 -20.79
C PRO A 69 -5.57 22.67 -21.12
N PRO A 70 -4.40 22.92 -20.48
CA PRO A 70 -3.53 24.03 -20.86
C PRO A 70 -2.86 23.90 -22.25
N GLY A 71 -2.99 22.75 -22.92
CA GLY A 71 -2.37 22.48 -24.22
C GLY A 71 -0.95 21.91 -24.14
N ASN A 72 -0.54 21.36 -22.98
CA ASN A 72 0.73 20.65 -22.82
C ASN A 72 0.54 19.13 -22.92
N CYS A 73 1.50 18.42 -23.52
CA CYS A 73 1.50 16.95 -23.55
C CYS A 73 1.99 16.37 -22.21
N PHE A 74 1.27 15.38 -21.68
CA PHE A 74 1.63 14.63 -20.49
C PHE A 74 1.81 13.15 -20.84
N GLN A 75 2.92 12.57 -20.38
CA GLN A 75 3.27 11.16 -20.53
C GLN A 75 2.81 10.41 -19.28
N GLY A 76 1.75 9.63 -19.40
CA GLY A 76 1.22 8.77 -18.34
C GLY A 76 1.64 7.32 -18.46
#